data_AF-A0AAD8BSG3-F1
#
_entry.id   AF-A0AAD8BSG3-F1
#
_cell.length_a   1.000
_cell.length_b   1.000
_cell.length_c   1.000
_cell.angle_alpha   90.00
_cell.angle_beta   90.00
_cell.angle_gamma   90.00
#
_symmetry.space_group_name_H-M   'P 1'
#
loop_
_entity.id
_entity.type
_entity.pdbx_description
1 polymer ?
#
loop_
_entity_poly.entity_id
_entity_poly.type
_entity_poly.pdbx_seq_one_letter_code
_entity_poly.pdbx_strand_id
1 'polypeptide(L)'
;MASEAILMAMVKEGGNRQECHEKLRSLAIQSASIMKHEGLPCDLIDRIKKDDYFKPILSKLDSCVNPTTFIGMSSSQVETFIKSEVDEVLDKYKDNLVKSVKLEI
;
A
#
# COMPACT_ATOMS: atom_id res chain seq x y z
N MET A 1 -3.48 -0.11 -5.70
CA MET A 1 -3.91 -1.28 -4.90
C MET A 1 -3.01 -2.45 -5.21
N ALA A 2 -2.73 -3.33 -4.24
CA ALA A 2 -1.85 -4.48 -4.44
C ALA A 2 -2.40 -5.49 -5.47
N SER A 3 -3.72 -5.62 -5.58
CA SER A 3 -4.39 -6.46 -6.60
C SER A 3 -3.97 -6.08 -8.03
N GLU A 4 -3.89 -4.79 -8.35
CA GLU A 4 -3.45 -4.32 -9.68
C GLU A 4 -1.95 -4.59 -9.90
N ALA A 5 -1.11 -4.48 -8.86
CA ALA A 5 0.31 -4.81 -8.97
C ALA A 5 0.53 -6.30 -9.30
N ILE A 6 -0.26 -7.18 -8.67
CA ILE A 6 -0.22 -8.64 -8.92
C ILE A 6 -0.79 -8.95 -10.32
N LEU A 7 -1.91 -8.33 -10.71
CA LEU A 7 -2.46 -8.44 -12.06
C LEU A 7 -1.41 -8.06 -13.12
N MET A 8 -0.71 -6.96 -12.91
CA MET A 8 0.34 -6.48 -13.82
C MET A 8 1.56 -7.39 -13.85
N ALA A 9 1.95 -7.97 -12.72
CA ALA A 9 3.00 -8.98 -12.69
C ALA A 9 2.61 -10.20 -13.53
N MET A 10 1.37 -10.69 -13.41
CA MET A 10 0.89 -11.83 -14.19
C MET A 10 0.83 -11.54 -15.69
N VAL A 11 0.31 -10.38 -16.08
CA VAL A 11 0.24 -9.98 -17.50
C VAL A 11 1.63 -9.82 -18.11
N LYS A 12 2.62 -9.32 -17.34
CA LYS A 12 4.01 -9.23 -17.79
C LYS A 12 4.67 -10.59 -18.02
N GLU A 13 4.23 -11.63 -17.32
CA GLU A 13 4.63 -13.02 -17.56
C GLU A 13 3.81 -13.71 -18.67
N GLY A 14 3.00 -12.96 -19.41
CA GLY A 14 2.17 -13.47 -20.52
C GLY A 14 0.80 -14.01 -20.10
N GLY A 15 0.39 -13.83 -18.84
CA GLY A 15 -0.93 -14.24 -18.36
C GLY A 15 -2.06 -13.42 -18.96
N ASN A 16 -3.24 -14.04 -19.11
CA ASN A 16 -4.44 -13.34 -19.55
C ASN A 16 -4.97 -12.40 -18.45
N ARG A 17 -5.16 -11.12 -18.78
CA ARG A 17 -5.64 -10.11 -17.83
C ARG A 17 -7.01 -10.45 -17.23
N GLN A 18 -7.96 -10.90 -18.04
CA GLN A 18 -9.32 -11.17 -17.61
C GLN A 18 -9.39 -12.39 -16.69
N GLU A 19 -8.68 -13.47 -17.04
CA GLU A 19 -8.59 -14.66 -16.19
C GLU A 19 -7.91 -14.35 -14.85
N CYS A 20 -6.82 -13.57 -14.87
CA CYS A 20 -6.11 -13.18 -13.67
C CYS A 20 -7.00 -12.35 -12.74
N HIS A 21 -7.71 -11.37 -13.30
CA HIS A 21 -8.62 -10.53 -12.55
C HIS A 21 -9.72 -11.35 -11.88
N GLU A 22 -10.33 -12.30 -12.59
CA GLU A 22 -11.41 -13.12 -12.06
C GLU A 22 -10.93 -14.07 -10.95
N LYS A 23 -9.76 -14.69 -11.12
CA LYS A 23 -9.15 -15.50 -10.06
C LYS A 23 -8.84 -14.67 -8.81
N LEU A 24 -8.22 -13.50 -8.98
CA LEU A 24 -7.94 -12.59 -7.86
C LEU A 24 -9.21 -12.14 -7.16
N ARG A 25 -10.26 -11.80 -7.91
CA ARG A 25 -11.57 -11.40 -7.37
C ARG A 25 -12.17 -12.50 -6.50
N SER A 26 -12.16 -13.75 -6.99
CA SER A 26 -12.68 -14.90 -6.24
C SER A 26 -11.92 -15.13 -4.94
N LEU A 27 -10.59 -15.14 -4.97
CA LEU A 27 -9.76 -15.30 -3.77
C LEU A 27 -9.94 -14.15 -2.77
N ALA A 28 -10.06 -12.91 -3.25
CA ALA A 28 -10.29 -11.74 -2.40
C ALA A 28 -11.65 -11.81 -1.69
N ILE A 29 -12.71 -12.28 -2.37
CA ILE A 29 -14.03 -12.45 -1.76
C ILE A 29 -14.00 -13.54 -0.69
N GLN A 30 -13.32 -14.65 -0.94
CA GLN A 30 -13.16 -15.72 0.05
C GLN A 30 -12.43 -15.20 1.30
N SER A 31 -11.32 -14.49 1.11
CA SER A 31 -10.55 -13.89 2.22
C SER A 31 -11.37 -12.87 3.00
N ALA A 32 -12.10 -12.01 2.30
CA ALA A 32 -13.01 -11.04 2.93
C ALA A 32 -14.16 -11.70 3.69
N SER A 33 -14.67 -12.84 3.23
CA SER A 33 -15.71 -13.61 3.92
C SER A 33 -15.20 -14.10 5.29
N ILE A 34 -14.01 -14.69 5.33
CA ILE A 34 -13.42 -15.20 6.56
C ILE A 34 -13.15 -14.04 7.55
N MET A 35 -12.62 -12.91 7.07
CA MET A 35 -12.43 -11.73 7.91
C MET A 35 -13.75 -11.24 8.54
N LYS A 36 -14.82 -11.20 7.76
CA LYS A 36 -16.10 -10.63 8.20
C LYS A 36 -16.92 -11.57 9.06
N HIS A 37 -16.92 -12.86 8.75
CA HIS A 37 -17.80 -13.84 9.39
C HIS A 37 -17.10 -14.62 10.50
N GLU A 38 -15.78 -14.79 10.42
CA GLU A 38 -15.00 -15.59 11.37
C GLU A 38 -14.03 -14.74 12.20
N GLY A 39 -13.85 -13.45 11.85
CA GLY A 39 -12.95 -12.54 12.56
C GLY A 39 -11.46 -12.89 12.42
N LEU A 40 -11.10 -13.73 11.44
CA LEU A 40 -9.72 -14.15 11.22
C LEU A 40 -8.95 -13.11 10.37
N PRO A 41 -7.61 -13.15 10.38
CA PRO A 41 -6.78 -12.29 9.54
C PRO A 41 -7.04 -12.46 8.04
N CYS A 42 -6.70 -11.43 7.26
CA CYS A 42 -6.67 -11.50 5.80
C CYS A 42 -5.63 -12.53 5.32
N ASP A 43 -6.08 -13.54 4.58
CA ASP A 43 -5.25 -14.66 4.08
C ASP A 43 -5.06 -14.65 2.55
N LEU A 44 -5.39 -13.55 1.87
CA LEU A 44 -5.34 -13.45 0.40
C LEU A 44 -3.96 -13.82 -0.18
N ILE A 45 -2.88 -13.35 0.44
CA ILE A 45 -1.52 -13.62 -0.05
C ILE A 45 -1.18 -15.11 0.08
N ASP A 46 -1.62 -15.76 1.15
CA ASP A 46 -1.40 -17.20 1.34
C ASP A 46 -2.21 -18.03 0.33
N ARG A 47 -3.42 -17.57 -0.02
CA ARG A 47 -4.21 -18.19 -1.09
C ARG A 47 -3.53 -18.06 -2.44
N ILE A 48 -3.00 -16.89 -2.77
CA ILE A 48 -2.26 -16.65 -4.02
C ILE A 48 -1.01 -17.55 -4.08
N LYS A 49 -0.26 -17.68 -2.98
CA LYS A 49 0.93 -18.55 -2.91
C LYS A 49 0.61 -20.03 -3.17
N LYS A 50 -0.62 -20.48 -2.86
CA LYS A 50 -1.08 -21.86 -3.02
C LYS A 50 -1.79 -22.15 -4.35
N ASP A 51 -2.21 -21.13 -5.09
CA ASP A 51 -2.88 -21.31 -6.39
C ASP A 51 -1.84 -21.38 -7.51
N ASP A 52 -1.81 -22.55 -8.17
CA ASP A 52 -0.90 -22.88 -9.27
C ASP A 52 -0.89 -21.85 -10.41
N TYR A 53 -2.00 -21.13 -10.61
CA TYR A 53 -2.09 -20.06 -11.59
C TYR A 53 -1.06 -18.94 -11.36
N PHE A 54 -0.74 -18.62 -10.11
CA PHE A 54 0.18 -17.53 -9.77
C PHE A 54 1.64 -17.97 -9.63
N LYS A 55 1.96 -19.24 -9.93
CA LYS A 55 3.35 -19.77 -9.95
C LYS A 55 4.35 -18.84 -10.65
N PRO A 56 4.05 -18.24 -11.82
CA PRO A 56 5.02 -17.38 -12.52
C PRO A 56 5.48 -16.15 -11.73
N ILE A 57 4.68 -15.66 -10.78
CA ILE A 57 4.96 -14.41 -10.06
C ILE A 57 5.33 -14.61 -8.59
N LEU A 58 5.46 -15.85 -8.10
CA LEU A 58 5.72 -16.10 -6.67
C LEU A 58 6.99 -15.39 -6.16
N SER A 59 8.04 -15.33 -6.98
CA SER A 59 9.29 -14.62 -6.67
C SER A 59 9.15 -13.10 -6.64
N LYS A 60 8.07 -12.55 -7.22
CA LYS A 60 7.76 -11.12 -7.29
C LYS A 60 6.68 -10.70 -6.31
N LEU A 61 6.01 -11.64 -5.66
CA LEU A 61 4.82 -11.37 -4.88
C LEU A 61 5.09 -10.40 -3.71
N ASP A 62 6.21 -10.53 -3.02
CA ASP A 62 6.59 -9.65 -1.91
C ASP A 62 6.83 -8.20 -2.37
N SER A 63 7.37 -8.00 -3.57
CA SER A 63 7.55 -6.65 -4.13
C SER A 63 6.22 -6.04 -4.60
N CYS A 64 5.29 -6.87 -5.10
CA CYS A 64 3.94 -6.43 -5.46
C CYS A 64 3.12 -5.91 -4.27
N VAL A 65 3.48 -6.29 -3.04
CA VAL A 65 2.75 -5.91 -1.81
C VAL A 65 3.57 -5.01 -0.89
N ASN A 66 4.71 -4.49 -1.35
CA ASN A 66 5.56 -3.62 -0.55
C ASN A 66 4.86 -2.28 -0.22
N PRO A 67 4.58 -1.96 1.06
CA PRO A 67 3.90 -0.72 1.46
C PRO A 67 4.56 0.56 0.92
N THR A 68 5.90 0.58 0.81
CA THR A 68 6.64 1.77 0.38
C THR A 68 6.37 2.14 -1.07
N THR A 69 5.85 1.23 -1.89
CA THR A 69 5.47 1.52 -3.28
C THR A 69 4.04 2.06 -3.41
N PHE A 70 3.27 2.13 -2.32
CA PHE A 70 1.89 2.61 -2.31
C PHE A 70 1.71 4.04 -1.79
N ILE A 71 2.80 4.73 -1.46
CA ILE A 71 2.76 6.10 -0.91
C ILE A 71 2.83 7.20 -1.98
N GLY A 72 2.91 6.85 -3.27
CA GLY A 72 3.00 7.83 -4.35
C GLY A 72 4.13 8.84 -4.12
N MET A 73 3.79 10.14 -4.17
CA MET A 73 4.73 11.24 -3.91
C MET A 73 4.65 11.79 -2.48
N SER A 74 3.99 11.10 -1.53
CA SER A 74 3.69 11.67 -0.21
C SER A 74 4.90 12.26 0.50
N SER A 75 6.05 11.56 0.51
CA SER A 75 7.28 12.09 1.15
C SER A 75 7.75 13.39 0.48
N SER A 76 7.86 13.39 -0.85
CA SER A 76 8.31 14.57 -1.61
C SER A 76 7.34 15.74 -1.52
N GLN A 77 6.03 15.47 -1.47
CA GLN A 77 5.00 16.49 -1.29
C GLN A 77 5.14 17.16 0.08
N VAL A 78 5.32 16.38 1.15
CA VAL A 78 5.52 16.91 2.51
C VAL A 78 6.81 17.72 2.59
N GLU A 79 7.92 17.22 2.06
CA GLU A 79 9.19 17.96 2.05
C GLU A 79 9.08 19.29 1.29
N THR A 80 8.40 19.29 0.14
CA THR A 80 8.21 20.49 -0.67
C THR A 80 7.34 21.50 0.05
N PHE A 81 6.23 21.06 0.64
CA PHE A 81 5.33 21.93 1.40
C PHE A 81 6.04 22.56 2.60
N ILE A 82 6.81 21.77 3.36
CA ILE A 82 7.57 22.29 4.50
C ILE A 82 8.54 23.39 4.04
N LYS A 83 9.37 23.11 3.03
CA LYS A 83 10.43 24.03 2.58
C LYS A 83 9.89 25.29 1.91
N SER A 84 8.84 25.15 1.10
CA SER A 84 8.37 26.23 0.21
C SER A 84 7.26 27.07 0.81
N GLU A 85 6.53 26.56 1.80
CA GLU A 85 5.36 27.26 2.36
C GLU A 85 5.47 27.41 3.88
N VAL A 86 5.76 26.32 4.61
CA VAL A 86 5.80 26.36 6.09
C VAL A 86 6.99 27.17 6.57
N ASP A 87 8.19 26.86 6.09
CA ASP A 87 9.42 27.53 6.53
C ASP A 87 9.38 29.04 6.21
N GLU A 88 8.80 29.44 5.07
CA GLU A 88 8.62 30.86 4.71
C GLU A 88 7.75 31.62 5.73
N VAL A 89 6.69 30.97 6.24
CA VAL A 89 5.81 31.56 7.24
C VAL A 89 6.46 31.55 8.62
N LEU A 90 7.09 30.44 9.01
CA LEU A 90 7.76 30.30 10.32
C LEU A 90 8.94 31.25 10.48
N ASP A 91 9.63 31.59 9.39
CA ASP A 91 10.74 32.54 9.39
C ASP A 91 10.33 33.93 9.93
N LYS A 92 9.07 34.33 9.75
CA LYS A 92 8.52 35.60 10.29
C LYS A 92 8.40 35.60 11.82
N TYR A 93 8.41 34.42 12.44
CA TYR A 93 8.20 34.22 13.87
C TYR A 93 9.35 33.45 14.53
N LYS A 94 10.52 33.39 13.88
CA LYS A 94 11.68 32.61 14.34
C LYS A 94 12.06 32.89 15.81
N ASP A 95 11.99 34.15 16.23
CA ASP A 95 12.32 34.57 17.60
C ASP A 95 11.25 34.17 18.65
N ASN A 96 10.04 33.82 18.21
CA ASN A 96 8.94 33.39 19.07
C ASN A 96 8.82 31.86 19.18
N LEU A 97 9.62 31.11 18.43
CA LEU A 97 9.59 29.64 18.47
C LEU A 97 10.16 29.12 19.79
N VAL A 98 9.32 28.41 20.55
CA VAL A 98 9.71 27.74 21.79
C VAL A 98 9.71 26.22 21.61
N LYS A 99 10.70 25.53 22.19
CA LYS A 99 10.84 24.07 22.05
C LYS A 99 9.67 23.27 22.64
N SER A 100 9.04 23.79 23.69
CA SER A 100 7.98 23.09 24.41
C SER A 100 7.14 24.09 25.20
N VAL A 101 5.84 23.83 25.29
CA VAL A 101 4.91 24.57 26.13
C VAL A 101 4.47 23.64 27.26
N LYS A 102 4.50 24.12 28.51
CA LYS A 102 3.94 23.37 29.65
C LYS A 102 2.42 23.57 29.67
N LEU A 103 1.68 22.48 29.77
CA LEU A 103 0.25 22.50 30.02
C LEU A 103 0.05 22.38 31.53
N GLU A 104 -0.57 23.37 32.15
CA GLU A 104 -1.08 23.25 33.52
C GLU A 104 -2.42 22.53 33.44
N ILE A 105 -2.39 21.21 33.66
CA ILE A 105 -3.57 20.35 33.84
C ILE A 105 -3.73 20.09 35.33
#